data_AF-A0A8S9UGH3-F1
#
_entry.id   AF-A0A8S9UGH3-F1
#
_cell.length_a   1.000
_cell.length_b   1.000
_cell.length_c   1.000
_cell.angle_alpha   90.00
_cell.angle_beta   90.00
_cell.angle_gamma   90.00
#
_symmetry.space_group_name_H-M   'P 1'
#
loop_
_entity.id
_entity.type
_entity.pdbx_description
1 polymer ?
#
loop_
_entity_poly.entity_id
_entity_poly.type
_entity_poly.pdbx_seq_one_letter_code
_entity_poly.pdbx_strand_id
1 'polypeptide(L)'
;MCPYYEELTAVFLDDDEKQSLCSNSSEAQYDVTEEAEYDIKQLLQSHTHRLLDVEFECKKDQLEAETICSVALSREKMLDVGIGRDEVDRLLPQ
;
A
#
# COMPACT_ATOMS: atom_id res chain seq x y z
N MET A 1 20.24 -18.36 -9.31
CA MET A 1 19.22 -17.36 -9.67
C MET A 1 17.87 -17.89 -9.20
N CYS A 2 16.98 -17.02 -8.72
CA CYS A 2 15.64 -17.43 -8.29
C CYS A 2 14.84 -17.90 -9.52
N PRO A 3 14.29 -19.12 -9.55
CA PRO A 3 13.57 -19.63 -10.72
C PRO A 3 12.29 -18.85 -11.02
N TYR A 4 11.77 -18.10 -10.05
CA TYR A 4 10.60 -17.23 -10.21
C TYR A 4 10.93 -15.82 -10.73
N TYR A 5 12.21 -15.50 -10.92
CA TYR A 5 12.60 -14.16 -11.36
C TYR A 5 12.13 -13.87 -12.79
N GLU A 6 12.17 -14.87 -13.67
CA GLU A 6 11.73 -14.74 -15.06
C GLU A 6 10.21 -14.53 -15.18
N GLU A 7 9.41 -15.21 -14.35
CA GLU A 7 7.94 -15.00 -14.30
C GLU A 7 7.56 -13.62 -13.75
N LEU A 8 8.30 -13.12 -12.76
CA LEU A 8 8.02 -11.81 -12.17
C LEU A 8 8.43 -10.66 -13.10
N THR A 9 9.39 -10.88 -13.99
CA THR A 9 9.87 -9.83 -14.90
C THR A 9 8.76 -9.38 -15.86
N ALA A 10 7.88 -10.29 -16.28
CA ALA A 10 6.74 -9.98 -17.15
C ALA A 10 5.71 -9.02 -16.52
N VAL A 11 5.67 -8.93 -15.19
CA VAL A 11 4.75 -8.06 -14.44
C VAL A 11 5.23 -6.60 -14.46
N PHE A 12 6.54 -6.37 -14.63
CA PHE A 12 7.16 -5.05 -14.55
C PHE A 12 7.49 -4.42 -15.91
N LEU A 13 7.20 -5.11 -17.02
CA LEU A 13 7.42 -4.58 -18.37
C LEU A 13 6.22 -3.75 -18.84
N ASP A 14 6.50 -2.64 -19.52
CA ASP A 14 5.49 -1.83 -20.19
C ASP A 14 4.87 -2.60 -21.38
N ASP A 15 3.63 -2.27 -21.75
CA ASP A 15 2.84 -3.05 -22.71
C ASP A 15 3.47 -3.17 -24.12
N ASP A 16 4.30 -2.19 -24.52
CA ASP A 16 5.07 -2.26 -25.77
C ASP A 16 6.22 -3.29 -25.72
N GLU A 17 6.83 -3.52 -24.55
CA GLU A 17 7.91 -4.52 -24.40
C GLU A 17 7.37 -5.96 -24.23
N LYS A 18 6.12 -6.09 -23.76
CA LYS A 18 5.42 -7.40 -23.70
C LYS A 18 5.15 -7.98 -25.09
N GLN A 19 4.87 -7.15 -26.09
CA GLN A 19 4.65 -7.61 -27.48
C GLN A 19 5.92 -8.13 -28.15
N SER A 20 7.09 -7.56 -27.81
CA SER A 20 8.37 -7.98 -28.40
C SER A 20 8.83 -9.37 -27.92
N LEU A 21 8.50 -9.77 -26.69
CA LEU A 21 8.83 -11.09 -26.14
C LEU A 21 7.93 -12.20 -26.70
N CYS A 22 6.69 -11.86 -27.09
CA CYS A 22 5.70 -12.82 -27.60
C CYS A 22 5.92 -13.25 -29.06
N SER A 23 6.86 -12.64 -29.78
CA SER A 23 7.09 -12.93 -31.20
C SER A 23 8.04 -14.11 -31.48
N ASN A 24 8.66 -14.71 -30.46
CA ASN A 24 9.68 -15.76 -30.64
C ASN A 24 9.40 -17.10 -29.94
N SER A 25 8.18 -17.35 -29.43
CA SER A 25 7.82 -18.68 -28.91
C SER A 25 6.66 -19.26 -29.69
N SER A 26 6.96 -20.35 -30.40
CA SER A 26 6.05 -21.19 -31.17
C SER A 26 4.76 -21.53 -30.42
N GLU A 27 3.65 -21.49 -31.16
CA GLU A 27 2.44 -22.31 -31.04
C GLU A 27 2.36 -23.21 -29.80
N ALA A 28 1.85 -22.65 -28.71
CA ALA A 28 1.09 -23.39 -27.72
C ALA A 28 -0.21 -22.61 -27.52
N GLN A 29 -1.26 -23.04 -28.22
CA GLN A 29 -2.61 -22.55 -27.99
C GLN A 29 -3.07 -23.13 -26.64
N TYR A 30 -2.82 -22.39 -25.56
CA TYR A 30 -3.39 -22.70 -24.25
C TYR A 30 -4.87 -22.35 -24.30
N ASP A 31 -5.72 -23.38 -24.35
CA ASP A 31 -7.12 -23.29 -23.97
C ASP A 31 -7.17 -23.02 -22.46
N VAL A 32 -7.14 -21.74 -22.09
CA VAL A 32 -7.40 -21.34 -20.71
C VAL A 32 -8.91 -21.53 -20.51
N THR A 33 -9.29 -22.67 -19.94
CA THR A 33 -10.67 -22.94 -19.51
C THR A 33 -11.14 -21.80 -18.60
N GLU A 34 -12.37 -21.28 -18.82
CA GLU A 34 -12.99 -20.18 -18.06
C GLU A 34 -12.83 -20.29 -16.52
N GLU A 35 -12.72 -21.51 -16.00
CA GLU A 35 -12.49 -21.79 -14.58
C GLU A 35 -11.14 -21.26 -14.06
N ALA A 36 -10.06 -21.36 -14.86
CA ALA A 36 -8.75 -20.86 -14.48
C ALA A 36 -8.70 -19.32 -14.46
N GLU A 37 -9.42 -18.66 -15.38
CA GLU A 37 -9.55 -17.19 -15.36
C GLU A 37 -10.35 -16.71 -14.15
N TYR A 38 -11.37 -17.46 -13.74
CA TYR A 38 -12.18 -17.16 -12.56
C TYR A 38 -11.37 -17.26 -11.26
N ASP A 39 -10.56 -18.31 -11.11
CA ASP A 39 -9.70 -18.52 -9.94
C ASP A 39 -8.63 -17.42 -9.81
N ILE A 40 -8.01 -17.02 -10.93
CA ILE A 40 -7.04 -15.91 -10.96
C ILE A 40 -7.71 -14.60 -10.54
N LYS A 41 -8.93 -14.34 -11.03
CA LYS A 41 -9.69 -13.12 -10.69
C LYS A 41 -10.05 -13.08 -9.21
N GLN A 42 -10.48 -14.20 -8.63
CA GLN A 42 -10.72 -14.27 -7.18
C GLN A 42 -9.45 -14.03 -6.36
N LEU A 43 -8.33 -14.64 -6.77
CA LEU A 43 -7.05 -14.45 -6.09
C LEU A 43 -6.61 -12.98 -6.13
N LEU A 44 -6.74 -12.32 -7.28
CA LEU A 44 -6.39 -10.91 -7.45
C LEU A 44 -7.28 -10.00 -6.59
N GLN A 45 -8.59 -10.29 -6.51
CA GLN A 45 -9.52 -9.55 -5.66
C GLN A 45 -9.20 -9.73 -4.17
N SER A 46 -8.94 -10.97 -3.74
CA SER A 46 -8.54 -11.28 -2.37
C SER A 46 -7.23 -10.57 -2.00
N HIS A 47 -6.23 -10.62 -2.88
CA HIS A 47 -4.96 -9.95 -2.69
C HIS A 47 -5.12 -8.43 -2.61
N THR A 48 -5.91 -7.84 -3.52
CA THR A 48 -6.20 -6.40 -3.53
C THR A 48 -6.88 -5.98 -2.23
N HIS A 49 -7.86 -6.73 -1.75
CA HIS A 49 -8.54 -6.43 -0.50
C HIS A 49 -7.57 -6.41 0.69
N ARG A 50 -6.69 -7.43 0.77
CA ARG A 50 -5.64 -7.48 1.80
C ARG A 50 -4.68 -6.30 1.74
N LEU A 51 -4.29 -5.86 0.54
CA LEU A 51 -3.44 -4.67 0.40
C LEU A 51 -4.14 -3.42 0.92
N LEU A 52 -5.43 -3.25 0.62
CA LEU A 52 -6.22 -2.12 1.09
C LEU A 52 -6.38 -2.13 2.63
N ASP A 53 -6.57 -3.30 3.23
CA ASP A 53 -6.64 -3.42 4.70
C ASP A 53 -5.32 -3.00 5.36
N VAL A 54 -4.19 -3.44 4.81
CA VAL A 54 -2.86 -3.04 5.30
C VAL A 54 -2.62 -1.54 5.10
N GLU A 55 -2.99 -1.00 3.93
CA GLU A 55 -2.87 0.44 3.66
C GLU A 55 -3.71 1.26 4.64
N PHE A 56 -4.93 0.81 4.94
CA PHE A 56 -5.83 1.46 5.89
C PHE A 56 -5.24 1.51 7.30
N GLU A 57 -4.75 0.38 7.81
CA GLU A 57 -4.12 0.36 9.15
C GLU A 57 -2.84 1.21 9.18
N CYS A 58 -1.99 1.17 8.15
CA CYS A 58 -0.82 2.05 8.06
C CYS A 58 -1.20 3.54 8.13
N LYS A 59 -2.26 3.95 7.41
CA LYS A 59 -2.72 5.35 7.42
C LYS A 59 -3.33 5.75 8.75
N LYS A 60 -4.00 4.81 9.43
CA LYS A 60 -4.53 5.03 10.77
C LYS A 60 -3.41 5.26 11.78
N ASP A 61 -2.38 4.42 11.77
CA ASP A 61 -1.20 4.58 12.63
C ASP A 61 -0.46 5.88 12.33
N GLN A 62 -0.34 6.24 11.04
CA GLN A 62 0.27 7.51 10.63
C GLN A 62 -0.51 8.72 11.16
N LEU A 63 -1.85 8.70 11.07
CA LEU A 63 -2.70 9.78 11.56
C LEU A 63 -2.62 9.91 13.09
N GLU A 64 -2.57 8.79 13.81
CA GLU A 64 -2.39 8.79 15.26
C GLU A 64 -1.05 9.42 15.64
N ALA A 65 0.03 9.02 14.99
CA ALA A 65 1.36 9.59 15.21
C ALA A 65 1.39 11.10 14.92
N GLU A 66 0.78 11.54 13.80
CA GLU A 66 0.70 12.95 13.43
C GLU A 66 -0.09 13.76 14.47
N THR A 67 -1.18 13.20 14.98
CA THR A 67 -2.01 13.83 16.03
C THR A 67 -1.21 14.02 17.31
N ILE A 68 -0.52 12.97 17.79
CA ILE A 68 0.32 13.04 18.99
C ILE A 68 1.43 14.08 18.82
N CYS A 69 2.15 14.06 17.69
CA CYS A 69 3.21 15.02 17.41
C CYS A 69 2.69 16.46 17.37
N SER A 70 1.53 16.67 16.73
CA SER A 70 0.90 17.99 16.63
C SER A 70 0.46 18.53 17.98
N VAL A 71 -0.11 17.69 18.85
CA VAL A 71 -0.48 18.06 20.21
C VAL A 71 0.76 18.39 21.04
N ALA A 72 1.82 17.57 20.95
CA ALA A 72 3.08 17.81 21.66
C ALA A 72 3.74 19.14 21.26
N LEU A 73 3.84 19.41 19.95
CA LEU A 73 4.37 20.69 19.43
C LEU A 73 3.51 21.89 19.84
N SER A 74 2.19 21.74 19.85
CA SER A 74 1.29 22.81 20.28
C SER A 74 1.46 23.11 21.77
N ARG A 75 1.57 22.05 22.59
CA ARG A 75 1.83 22.15 24.04
C ARG A 75 3.14 22.87 24.32
N GLU A 76 4.22 22.50 23.63
CA GLU A 76 5.52 23.16 23.73
C GLU A 76 5.42 24.66 23.40
N LYS A 77 4.84 25.01 22.24
CA LYS A 77 4.66 26.40 21.83
C LYS A 77 3.85 27.23 22.82
N MET A 78 2.80 26.65 23.41
CA MET A 78 1.98 27.33 24.42
C MET A 78 2.76 27.61 25.71
N LEU A 79 3.59 26.65 26.14
CA LEU A 79 4.46 26.83 27.30
C LEU A 79 5.55 27.87 27.02
N ASP A 80 6.11 27.90 25.82
CA ASP A 80 7.14 28.85 25.41
C ASP A 80 6.65 30.31 25.41
N VAL A 81 5.37 30.54 25.11
CA VAL A 81 4.74 31.87 25.21
C VAL A 81 4.23 32.19 26.63
N GLY A 82 4.47 31.30 27.59
CA GLY A 82 4.19 31.51 29.01
C GLY A 82 2.78 31.14 29.47
N ILE A 83 2.02 30.36 28.69
CA ILE A 83 0.72 29.84 29.14
C ILE A 83 0.96 28.82 30.25
N GLY A 84 0.23 28.94 31.36
CA GLY A 84 0.36 28.03 32.50
C GLY A 84 -0.04 26.60 32.14
N ARG A 85 0.64 25.60 32.71
CA ARG A 85 0.39 24.17 32.44
C ARG A 85 -1.07 23.78 32.60
N ASP A 86 -1.72 24.22 33.67
CA ASP A 86 -3.13 23.93 33.95
C ASP A 86 -4.06 24.42 32.83
N GLU A 87 -3.71 25.53 32.18
CA GLU A 87 -4.45 26.07 31.06
C GLU A 87 -4.16 25.31 29.77
N VAL A 88 -2.91 24.92 29.52
CA VAL A 88 -2.55 24.06 28.38
C VAL A 88 -3.25 22.70 28.47
N ASP A 89 -3.27 22.08 29.66
CA ASP A 89 -3.95 20.80 29.93
C ASP A 89 -5.46 20.87 29.77
N ARG A 90 -6.06 22.04 29.99
CA ARG A 90 -7.49 22.29 29.74
C ARG A 90 -7.82 22.42 28.26
N LEU A 91 -6.87 22.94 27.46
CA LEU A 91 -7.10 23.33 26.07
C LEU A 91 -6.75 22.25 25.05
N LEU A 92 -5.73 21.43 25.36
CA LEU A 92 -5.26 20.40 24.44
C LEU A 92 -5.85 19.02 24.80
N PRO A 93 -6.09 18.16 23.80
CA PRO A 93 -6.43 16.76 24.05
C PRO A 93 -5.35 16.09 24.90
N GLN A 94 -5.79 15.16 25.75
CA GLN A 94 -4.92 14.28 26.53
C GLN A 94 -4.40 13.14 25.64
#